data_AF-A0A931Y6U5-F1
#
_entry.id   AF-A0A931Y6U5-F1
#
_cell.length_a   1.000
_cell.length_b   1.000
_cell.length_c   1.000
_cell.angle_alpha   90.00
_cell.angle_beta   90.00
_cell.angle_gamma   90.00
#
_symmetry.space_group_name_H-M   'P 1'
#
loop_
_entity.id
_entity.type
_entity.pdbx_description
1 polymer ?
#
loop_
_entity_poly.entity_id
_entity_poly.type
_entity_poly.pdbx_seq_one_letter_code
_entity_poly.pdbx_strand_id
1 'polypeptide(L)'
;MDEEFDKLYRKHLSNVYEILKEDVPDYLHIPIKSEETRPVREPTNIIRPVIDGLVTDYYEWLEAGSFDTEEAGGTMHRSQGMVKRIYYGFDLERLYMRFDITGMENGNSETILLALVVSPSDMRIEIPIYPRRFPVEAALMKKDSHDNWGVLKNIKSVAFDEILEIGLNFSDLNICKGQEIFLKICLEEEGKVLERCPHYGAIRIIVPSEDYALRHWIV
;
A
#
# COMPACT_ATOMS: atom_id res chain seq x y z
N MET A 1 -3.10 20.28 18.10
CA MET A 1 -4.45 20.36 17.50
C MET A 1 -5.02 18.97 17.64
N ASP A 2 -6.21 18.85 18.20
CA ASP A 2 -6.78 17.59 18.70
C ASP A 2 -7.26 16.70 17.54
N GLU A 3 -6.91 15.41 17.53
CA GLU A 3 -7.38 14.43 16.52
C GLU A 3 -8.92 14.35 16.49
N GLU A 4 -9.54 14.49 17.66
CA GLU A 4 -10.99 14.48 17.80
C GLU A 4 -11.62 15.67 17.07
N PHE A 5 -10.97 16.83 17.07
CA PHE A 5 -11.42 18.02 16.35
C PHE A 5 -11.32 17.84 14.84
N ASP A 6 -10.21 17.31 14.33
CA ASP A 6 -10.03 17.02 12.90
C ASP A 6 -11.10 16.03 12.39
N LYS A 7 -11.32 14.95 13.13
CA LYS A 7 -12.34 13.95 12.81
C LYS A 7 -13.75 14.56 12.81
N LEU A 8 -14.08 15.36 13.82
CA LEU A 8 -15.39 16.02 13.89
C LEU A 8 -15.58 16.97 12.71
N TYR A 9 -14.57 17.78 12.41
CA TYR A 9 -14.59 18.76 11.34
C TYR A 9 -14.83 18.10 9.98
N ARG A 10 -14.07 17.04 9.67
CA ARG A 10 -14.23 16.28 8.43
C ARG A 10 -15.58 15.59 8.33
N LYS A 11 -16.05 14.97 9.43
CA LYS A 11 -17.40 14.37 9.49
C LYS A 11 -18.50 15.40 9.24
N HIS A 12 -18.37 16.60 9.79
CA HIS A 12 -19.34 17.67 9.55
C HIS A 12 -19.35 18.11 8.09
N LEU A 13 -18.19 18.24 7.45
CA LEU A 13 -18.11 18.55 6.02
C LEU A 13 -18.71 17.43 5.16
N SER A 14 -18.39 16.16 5.42
CA SER A 14 -18.99 15.02 4.70
C SER A 14 -20.52 15.03 4.82
N ASN A 15 -21.06 15.26 6.02
CA ASN A 15 -22.50 15.36 6.23
C ASN A 15 -23.14 16.51 5.44
N VAL A 16 -22.43 17.62 5.21
CA VAL A 16 -22.93 18.73 4.38
C VAL A 16 -23.07 18.29 2.92
N TYR A 17 -22.09 17.59 2.36
CA TYR A 17 -22.17 17.02 1.01
C TYR A 17 -23.31 16.00 0.89
N GLU A 18 -23.47 15.11 1.87
CA GLU A 18 -24.58 14.16 1.93
C GLU A 18 -25.95 14.86 1.96
N ILE A 19 -26.10 15.93 2.74
CA ILE A 19 -27.34 16.74 2.77
C ILE A 19 -27.60 17.40 1.42
N LEU A 20 -26.54 17.86 0.74
CA LEU A 20 -26.63 18.46 -0.59
C LEU A 20 -26.84 17.42 -1.70
N LYS A 21 -26.81 16.12 -1.38
CA LYS A 21 -26.87 14.99 -2.33
C LYS A 21 -25.76 15.04 -3.39
N GLU A 22 -24.60 15.56 -2.98
CA GLU A 22 -23.38 15.55 -3.78
C GLU A 22 -22.43 14.46 -3.27
N ASP A 23 -21.56 13.96 -4.14
CA ASP A 23 -20.53 13.00 -3.76
C ASP A 23 -19.55 13.66 -2.79
N VAL A 24 -19.26 12.98 -1.67
CA VAL A 24 -18.31 13.45 -0.66
C VAL A 24 -16.90 13.42 -1.26
N PRO A 25 -16.18 14.56 -1.33
CA PRO A 25 -14.83 14.55 -1.86
C PRO A 25 -13.87 13.66 -1.05
N ASP A 26 -13.06 12.85 -1.73
CA ASP A 26 -12.15 11.88 -1.11
C ASP A 26 -11.19 12.48 -0.08
N TYR A 27 -10.81 13.75 -0.25
CA TYR A 27 -9.91 14.44 0.67
C TYR A 27 -10.51 14.62 2.07
N LEU A 28 -11.84 14.59 2.23
CA LEU A 28 -12.50 14.67 3.54
C LEU A 28 -12.33 13.37 4.35
N HIS A 29 -11.95 12.27 3.70
CA HIS A 29 -11.58 11.05 4.41
C HIS A 29 -10.14 11.08 4.93
N ILE A 30 -9.34 12.08 4.53
CA ILE A 30 -7.93 12.23 4.91
C ILE A 30 -7.83 13.21 6.09
N PRO A 31 -7.21 12.83 7.22
CA PRO A 31 -6.90 13.75 8.31
C PRO A 31 -6.17 15.01 7.81
N ILE A 32 -6.59 16.19 8.26
CA ILE A 32 -5.97 17.47 7.85
C ILE A 32 -4.49 17.49 8.22
N LYS A 33 -4.13 16.86 9.34
CA LYS A 33 -2.75 16.46 9.64
C LYS A 33 -2.61 14.98 9.34
N SER A 34 -1.96 14.67 8.23
CA SER A 34 -1.45 13.33 7.95
C SER A 34 -0.48 12.94 9.07
N GLU A 35 -0.95 12.18 10.06
CA GLU A 35 -0.04 11.38 10.86
C GLU A 35 0.54 10.31 9.94
N GLU A 36 1.80 10.49 9.57
CA GLU A 36 2.57 9.46 8.89
C GLU A 36 2.57 8.23 9.77
N THR A 37 2.10 7.10 9.25
CA THR A 37 2.27 5.83 9.96
C THR A 37 3.76 5.54 9.98
N ARG A 38 4.33 5.44 11.18
CA ARG A 38 5.74 5.10 11.35
C ARG A 38 5.90 3.60 11.14
N PRO A 39 6.91 3.17 10.37
CA PRO A 39 7.21 1.75 10.29
C PRO A 39 7.64 1.23 11.66
N VAL A 40 7.30 -0.02 11.92
CA VAL A 40 7.86 -0.79 13.05
C VAL A 40 9.37 -0.92 12.86
N ARG A 41 9.80 -1.08 11.61
CA ARG A 41 11.21 -1.16 11.21
C ARG A 41 11.41 -0.47 9.87
N GLU A 42 12.42 0.38 9.78
CA GLU A 42 12.89 0.93 8.50
C GLU A 42 13.78 -0.10 7.77
N PRO A 43 13.81 -0.10 6.43
CA PRO A 43 14.77 -0.92 5.69
C PRO A 43 16.20 -0.55 6.09
N THR A 44 17.03 -1.57 6.27
CA THR A 44 18.42 -1.43 6.72
C THR A 44 19.42 -1.64 5.60
N ASN A 45 19.04 -2.30 4.52
CA ASN A 45 19.85 -2.51 3.33
C ASN A 45 18.97 -2.76 2.09
N ILE A 46 19.59 -2.86 0.92
CA ILE A 46 18.89 -3.28 -0.30
C ILE A 46 18.49 -4.76 -0.22
N ILE A 47 17.36 -5.11 -0.81
CA ILE A 47 16.85 -6.49 -0.91
C ILE A 47 16.50 -6.84 -2.35
N ARG A 48 16.52 -8.15 -2.65
CA ARG A 48 16.13 -8.71 -3.95
C ARG A 48 15.37 -10.04 -3.75
N PRO A 49 14.18 -9.99 -3.14
CA PRO A 49 13.39 -11.20 -2.89
C PRO A 49 12.97 -11.86 -4.21
N VAL A 50 12.86 -13.19 -4.20
CA VAL A 50 12.18 -13.90 -5.28
C VAL A 50 10.67 -13.68 -5.11
N ILE A 51 10.00 -13.24 -6.18
CA ILE A 51 8.55 -12.99 -6.14
C ILE A 51 7.82 -14.27 -6.53
N ASP A 52 7.64 -15.16 -5.56
CA ASP A 52 6.99 -16.46 -5.73
C ASP A 52 5.74 -16.63 -4.86
N GLY A 53 5.45 -15.69 -3.96
CA GLY A 53 4.28 -15.72 -3.09
C GLY A 53 4.46 -16.61 -1.86
N LEU A 54 5.69 -17.04 -1.57
CA LEU A 54 6.05 -17.89 -0.45
C LEU A 54 7.13 -17.21 0.41
N VAL A 55 7.19 -17.56 1.69
CA VAL A 55 8.35 -17.19 2.53
C VAL A 55 9.43 -18.25 2.33
N THR A 56 10.01 -18.27 1.13
CA THR A 56 10.91 -19.35 0.70
C THR A 56 12.23 -19.32 1.47
N ASP A 57 12.77 -18.13 1.75
CA ASP A 57 13.91 -17.95 2.63
C ASP A 57 13.67 -16.82 3.64
N TYR A 58 13.90 -17.12 4.92
CA TYR A 58 13.81 -16.17 6.02
C TYR A 58 14.63 -14.88 5.76
N TYR A 59 15.73 -14.98 5.03
CA TYR A 59 16.63 -13.86 4.78
C TYR A 59 16.13 -12.87 3.71
N GLU A 60 15.17 -13.24 2.86
CA GLU A 60 14.75 -12.42 1.72
C GLU A 60 14.17 -11.06 2.14
N TRP A 61 13.46 -11.05 3.26
CA TRP A 61 12.82 -9.88 3.84
C TRP A 61 13.50 -9.39 5.13
N LEU A 62 14.66 -9.95 5.50
CA LEU A 62 15.33 -9.66 6.77
C LEU A 62 15.74 -8.19 6.89
N GLU A 63 16.24 -7.60 5.80
CA GLU A 63 16.68 -6.19 5.73
C GLU A 63 15.56 -5.22 5.31
N ALA A 64 14.33 -5.73 5.14
CA ALA A 64 13.18 -4.96 4.71
C ALA A 64 12.60 -4.11 5.85
N GLY A 65 11.99 -2.98 5.52
CA GLY A 65 11.11 -2.28 6.43
C GLY A 65 9.80 -3.04 6.63
N SER A 66 9.11 -2.76 7.74
CA SER A 66 7.83 -3.41 8.06
C SER A 66 6.86 -2.46 8.76
N PHE A 67 5.58 -2.62 8.46
CA PHE A 67 4.46 -1.99 9.13
C PHE A 67 3.54 -3.06 9.70
N ASP A 68 3.18 -2.90 10.98
CA ASP A 68 2.14 -3.71 11.60
C ASP A 68 0.81 -2.95 11.53
N THR A 69 -0.16 -3.50 10.81
CA THR A 69 -1.45 -2.86 10.56
C THR A 69 -2.35 -2.94 11.80
N GLU A 70 -2.12 -3.89 12.70
CA GLU A 70 -2.88 -4.04 13.95
C GLU A 70 -2.49 -2.98 14.98
N GLU A 71 -1.23 -2.55 15.00
CA GLU A 71 -0.76 -1.48 15.89
C GLU A 71 -1.09 -0.08 15.37
N ALA A 72 -1.18 0.09 14.05
CA ALA A 72 -1.52 1.35 13.40
C ALA A 72 -3.02 1.71 13.50
N GLY A 73 -3.89 0.74 13.80
CA GLY A 73 -5.30 0.95 14.11
C GLY A 73 -5.54 1.06 15.61
N GLY A 74 -6.27 2.09 16.06
CA GLY A 74 -6.61 2.25 17.48
C GLY A 74 -7.27 1.02 18.12
N THR A 75 -7.37 1.00 19.45
CA THR A 75 -7.76 -0.18 20.28
C THR A 75 -9.06 -0.89 19.87
N MET A 76 -9.98 -0.23 19.16
CA MET A 76 -11.23 -0.84 18.65
C MET A 76 -11.08 -1.62 17.33
N HIS A 77 -9.98 -1.48 16.59
CA HIS A 77 -9.81 -2.07 15.25
C HIS A 77 -8.81 -3.24 15.20
N ARG A 78 -8.18 -3.57 16.35
CA ARG A 78 -7.15 -4.62 16.49
C ARG A 78 -7.58 -6.04 16.11
N SER A 79 -8.87 -6.30 15.83
CA SER A 79 -9.41 -7.65 15.73
C SER A 79 -9.92 -8.08 14.35
N GLN A 80 -9.89 -7.25 13.30
CA GLN A 80 -10.59 -7.58 12.03
C GLN A 80 -9.92 -7.22 10.70
N GLY A 81 -8.73 -6.61 10.68
CA GLY A 81 -8.01 -6.36 9.41
C GLY A 81 -7.55 -7.64 8.72
N MET A 82 -7.75 -7.74 7.40
CA MET A 82 -7.28 -8.86 6.57
C MET A 82 -5.77 -8.76 6.32
N VAL A 83 -5.25 -7.57 6.05
CA VAL A 83 -3.80 -7.34 5.96
C VAL A 83 -3.25 -7.27 7.39
N LYS A 84 -2.32 -8.15 7.74
CA LYS A 84 -1.70 -8.21 9.08
C LYS A 84 -0.37 -7.49 9.15
N ARG A 85 0.41 -7.62 8.10
CA ARG A 85 1.74 -7.00 8.02
C ARG A 85 2.08 -6.66 6.60
N ILE A 86 2.77 -5.53 6.47
CA ILE A 86 3.30 -5.08 5.19
C ILE A 86 4.81 -5.00 5.34
N TYR A 87 5.53 -5.68 4.46
CA TYR A 87 6.97 -5.50 4.32
C TYR A 87 7.25 -4.71 3.06
N TYR A 88 8.29 -3.90 3.10
CA TYR A 88 8.75 -3.16 1.95
C TYR A 88 10.27 -3.06 1.95
N GLY A 89 10.86 -3.12 0.79
CA GLY A 89 12.29 -2.90 0.61
C GLY A 89 12.56 -2.63 -0.86
N PHE A 90 13.81 -2.40 -1.19
CA PHE A 90 14.14 -1.95 -2.53
C PHE A 90 15.56 -2.36 -2.91
N ASP A 91 15.82 -2.40 -4.20
CA ASP A 91 17.17 -2.24 -4.73
C ASP A 91 17.28 -0.90 -5.46
N LEU A 92 18.29 -0.72 -6.30
CA LEU A 92 18.50 0.56 -7.01
C LEU A 92 17.49 0.81 -8.15
N GLU A 93 16.71 -0.19 -8.54
CA GLU A 93 15.81 -0.14 -9.69
C GLU A 93 14.35 -0.43 -9.31
N ARG A 94 14.13 -1.19 -8.24
CA ARG A 94 12.83 -1.76 -7.88
C ARG A 94 12.47 -1.50 -6.43
N LEU A 95 11.18 -1.23 -6.23
CA LEU A 95 10.49 -1.37 -4.96
C LEU A 95 9.88 -2.77 -4.89
N TYR A 96 10.08 -3.44 -3.76
CA TYR A 96 9.48 -4.72 -3.44
C TYR A 96 8.53 -4.54 -2.26
N MET A 97 7.36 -5.16 -2.36
CA MET A 97 6.38 -5.17 -1.27
C MET A 97 5.85 -6.57 -1.05
N ARG A 98 5.59 -6.89 0.21
CA ARG A 98 4.95 -8.11 0.65
C ARG A 98 3.80 -7.78 1.59
N PHE A 99 2.69 -8.49 1.43
CA PHE A 99 1.49 -8.37 2.24
C PHE A 99 1.14 -9.73 2.83
N ASP A 100 1.14 -9.80 4.16
CA ASP A 100 0.65 -10.97 4.88
C ASP A 100 -0.87 -10.80 5.03
N ILE A 101 -1.65 -11.53 4.21
CA ILE A 101 -3.10 -11.41 4.14
C ILE A 101 -3.75 -12.66 4.74
N THR A 102 -4.75 -12.46 5.60
CA THR A 102 -5.49 -13.52 6.30
C THR A 102 -6.98 -13.44 6.00
N GLY A 103 -7.75 -14.49 6.32
CA GLY A 103 -9.19 -14.51 6.11
C GLY A 103 -9.62 -14.81 4.67
N MET A 104 -8.67 -15.13 3.78
CA MET A 104 -8.91 -15.57 2.40
C MET A 104 -9.51 -16.99 2.33
N GLU A 105 -9.46 -17.78 3.41
CA GLU A 105 -9.97 -19.16 3.45
C GLU A 105 -11.49 -19.29 3.54
N ASN A 106 -12.19 -18.25 4.01
CA ASN A 106 -13.64 -18.26 4.27
C ASN A 106 -14.45 -17.46 3.24
N GLY A 107 -13.79 -16.88 2.23
CA GLY A 107 -14.43 -16.02 1.25
C GLY A 107 -15.39 -16.78 0.34
N ASN A 108 -16.53 -16.16 0.05
CA ASN A 108 -17.32 -16.47 -1.15
C ASN A 108 -16.40 -16.40 -2.39
N SER A 109 -16.80 -16.96 -3.53
CA SER A 109 -15.99 -16.99 -4.77
C SER A 109 -15.71 -15.60 -5.40
N GLU A 110 -15.81 -14.53 -4.63
CA GLU A 110 -15.65 -13.15 -5.01
C GLU A 110 -14.16 -12.75 -5.01
N THR A 111 -13.83 -11.77 -5.86
CA THR A 111 -12.45 -11.33 -6.08
C THR A 111 -12.17 -10.12 -5.20
N ILE A 112 -11.14 -10.23 -4.36
CA ILE A 112 -10.63 -9.09 -3.60
C ILE A 112 -9.58 -8.39 -4.43
N LEU A 113 -9.65 -7.08 -4.50
CA LEU A 113 -8.70 -6.23 -5.22
C LEU A 113 -7.81 -5.52 -4.22
N LEU A 114 -6.49 -5.72 -4.30
CA LEU A 114 -5.54 -4.87 -3.60
C LEU A 114 -5.13 -3.71 -4.51
N ALA A 115 -5.46 -2.49 -4.10
CA ALA A 115 -5.10 -1.27 -4.78
C ALA A 115 -3.96 -0.55 -4.04
N LEU A 116 -2.88 -0.23 -4.75
CA LEU A 116 -1.79 0.62 -4.29
C LEU A 116 -1.87 1.96 -5.01
N VAL A 117 -1.98 3.06 -4.27
CA VAL A 117 -1.90 4.41 -4.85
C VAL A 117 -0.59 5.07 -4.43
N VAL A 118 0.18 5.51 -5.42
CA VAL A 118 1.51 6.09 -5.26
C VAL A 118 1.48 7.58 -5.56
N SER A 119 1.74 8.41 -4.53
CA SER A 119 1.88 9.86 -4.64
C SER A 119 3.34 10.29 -4.46
N PRO A 120 3.81 11.35 -5.14
CA PRO A 120 3.06 12.29 -5.97
C PRO A 120 2.92 11.90 -7.45
N SER A 121 3.33 10.70 -7.86
CA SER A 121 3.29 10.27 -9.25
C SER A 121 1.87 9.99 -9.80
N ASP A 122 0.87 9.94 -8.91
CA ASP A 122 -0.53 9.61 -9.19
C ASP A 122 -0.69 8.31 -10.01
N MET A 123 0.05 7.28 -9.58
CA MET A 123 0.01 5.95 -10.17
C MET A 123 -0.83 5.04 -9.29
N ARG A 124 -1.63 4.16 -9.89
CA ARG A 124 -2.42 3.15 -9.19
C ARG A 124 -2.05 1.76 -9.69
N ILE A 125 -1.78 0.84 -8.78
CA ILE A 125 -1.54 -0.57 -9.08
C ILE A 125 -2.71 -1.35 -8.54
N GLU A 126 -3.31 -2.19 -9.37
CA GLU A 126 -4.43 -3.04 -8.99
C GLU A 126 -4.06 -4.50 -9.13
N ILE A 127 -4.19 -5.25 -8.03
CA ILE A 127 -3.85 -6.67 -7.94
C ILE A 127 -5.11 -7.44 -7.59
N PRO A 128 -5.73 -8.15 -8.54
CA PRO A 128 -6.85 -9.03 -8.23
C PRO A 128 -6.32 -10.27 -7.51
N ILE A 129 -6.75 -10.45 -6.26
CA ILE A 129 -6.40 -11.57 -5.41
C ILE A 129 -7.51 -12.61 -5.51
N TYR A 130 -7.17 -13.75 -6.12
CA TYR A 130 -8.06 -14.89 -6.25
C TYR A 130 -7.60 -16.00 -5.30
N PRO A 131 -8.47 -16.51 -4.41
CA PRO A 131 -8.15 -17.71 -3.65
C PRO A 131 -7.85 -18.86 -4.61
N ARG A 132 -6.64 -19.43 -4.54
CA ARG A 132 -6.23 -20.65 -5.27
C ARG A 132 -6.28 -20.55 -6.81
N ARG A 133 -6.09 -19.36 -7.39
CA ARG A 133 -5.89 -19.21 -8.86
C ARG A 133 -4.58 -18.52 -9.16
N PHE A 134 -3.77 -19.20 -9.97
CA PHE A 134 -2.52 -18.72 -10.53
C PHE A 134 -2.58 -18.78 -12.07
N PRO A 135 -1.89 -17.86 -12.79
CA PRO A 135 -1.07 -16.76 -12.28
C PRO A 135 -1.89 -15.52 -11.88
N VAL A 136 -1.29 -14.66 -11.05
CA VAL A 136 -1.79 -13.31 -10.77
C VAL A 136 -1.08 -12.32 -11.70
N GLU A 137 -1.81 -11.34 -12.24
CA GLU A 137 -1.24 -10.20 -12.94
C GLU A 137 -1.74 -8.92 -12.29
N ALA A 138 -0.86 -7.93 -12.15
CA ALA A 138 -1.22 -6.62 -11.63
C ALA A 138 -1.36 -5.60 -12.77
N ALA A 139 -2.32 -4.69 -12.70
CA ALA A 139 -2.48 -3.61 -13.67
C ALA A 139 -1.86 -2.32 -13.13
N LEU A 140 -0.92 -1.72 -13.87
CA LEU A 140 -0.43 -0.37 -13.60
C LEU A 140 -1.29 0.63 -14.35
N MET A 141 -1.79 1.62 -13.63
CA MET A 141 -2.71 2.63 -14.13
C MET A 141 -2.25 4.05 -13.80
N LYS A 142 -2.71 4.99 -14.62
CA LYS A 142 -2.50 6.42 -14.41
C LYS A 142 -3.79 7.17 -14.70
N LYS A 143 -4.00 8.29 -14.01
CA LYS A 143 -5.09 9.21 -14.30
C LYS A 143 -4.91 9.89 -15.66
N ASP A 144 -5.98 9.93 -16.45
CA ASP A 144 -6.06 10.71 -17.66
C ASP A 144 -6.38 12.19 -17.38
N SER A 145 -6.56 13.00 -18.43
CA SER A 145 -6.92 14.41 -18.29
C SER A 145 -8.31 14.66 -17.68
N HIS A 146 -9.13 13.63 -17.55
CA HIS A 146 -10.50 13.67 -17.02
C HIS A 146 -10.59 13.00 -15.64
N ASP A 147 -9.45 12.76 -14.98
CA ASP A 147 -9.35 12.13 -13.66
C ASP A 147 -9.77 10.65 -13.61
N ASN A 148 -9.86 9.98 -14.77
CA ASN A 148 -10.19 8.56 -14.86
C ASN A 148 -8.93 7.69 -14.89
N TRP A 149 -8.96 6.54 -14.21
CA TRP A 149 -7.88 5.57 -14.26
C TRP A 149 -7.85 4.83 -15.59
N GLY A 150 -6.73 4.94 -16.31
CA GLY A 150 -6.45 4.17 -17.53
C GLY A 150 -5.28 3.21 -17.32
N VAL A 151 -5.43 1.97 -17.80
CA VAL A 151 -4.37 0.95 -17.75
C VAL A 151 -3.22 1.35 -18.69
N LEU A 152 -2.01 1.43 -18.15
CA LEU A 152 -0.77 1.65 -18.91
C LEU A 152 -0.15 0.33 -19.35
N LYS A 153 -0.04 -0.64 -18.43
CA LYS A 153 0.52 -1.97 -18.70
C LYS A 153 0.23 -2.96 -17.57
N ASN A 154 0.42 -4.25 -17.86
CA ASN A 154 0.42 -5.29 -16.83
C ASN A 154 1.81 -5.49 -16.24
N ILE A 155 1.87 -5.76 -14.94
CA ILE A 155 3.04 -6.14 -14.15
C ILE A 155 2.95 -7.63 -13.86
N LYS A 156 3.97 -8.36 -14.28
CA LYS A 156 4.09 -9.83 -14.08
C LYS A 156 4.93 -10.21 -12.86
N SER A 157 5.64 -9.25 -12.28
CA SER A 157 6.44 -9.48 -11.06
C SER A 157 5.53 -9.42 -9.85
N VAL A 158 4.53 -10.29 -9.80
CA VAL A 158 3.55 -10.41 -8.73
C VAL A 158 3.22 -11.88 -8.52
N ALA A 159 3.08 -12.30 -7.27
CA ALA A 159 2.74 -13.67 -6.92
C ALA A 159 1.92 -13.69 -5.62
N PHE A 160 0.98 -14.63 -5.51
CA PHE A 160 0.14 -14.79 -4.32
C PHE A 160 -0.10 -16.26 -4.00
N ASP A 161 0.62 -16.82 -3.04
CA ASP A 161 0.37 -18.16 -2.51
C ASP A 161 0.03 -18.08 -1.02
N GLU A 162 1.01 -18.21 -0.13
CA GLU A 162 0.83 -17.96 1.30
C GLU A 162 0.82 -16.47 1.62
N ILE A 163 1.59 -15.69 0.85
CA ILE A 163 1.72 -14.25 0.95
C ILE A 163 1.56 -13.60 -0.43
N LEU A 164 1.17 -12.33 -0.46
CA LEU A 164 1.17 -11.55 -1.69
C LEU A 164 2.47 -10.77 -1.80
N GLU A 165 3.15 -10.90 -2.94
CA GLU A 165 4.40 -10.21 -3.22
C GLU A 165 4.34 -9.49 -4.56
N ILE A 166 4.98 -8.32 -4.64
CA ILE A 166 5.10 -7.56 -5.89
C ILE A 166 6.44 -6.83 -5.99
N GLY A 167 7.00 -6.82 -7.19
CA GLY A 167 8.15 -6.00 -7.58
C GLY A 167 7.75 -4.94 -8.60
N LEU A 168 8.05 -3.68 -8.31
CA LEU A 168 7.70 -2.50 -9.10
C LEU A 168 8.96 -1.75 -9.51
N ASN A 169 9.18 -1.53 -10.81
CA ASN A 169 10.31 -0.70 -11.24
C ASN A 169 10.02 0.78 -10.94
N PHE A 170 10.97 1.51 -10.38
CA PHE A 170 10.81 2.95 -10.11
C PHE A 170 10.53 3.76 -11.39
N SER A 171 11.12 3.34 -12.52
CA SER A 171 10.87 3.95 -13.84
C SER A 171 9.42 3.86 -14.28
N ASP A 172 8.73 2.76 -13.93
CA ASP A 172 7.34 2.54 -14.29
C ASP A 172 6.41 3.42 -13.47
N LEU A 173 6.78 3.67 -12.22
CA LEU A 173 6.06 4.52 -11.30
C LEU A 173 6.35 6.02 -11.52
N ASN A 174 7.24 6.38 -12.44
CA ASN A 174 7.68 7.75 -12.68
C ASN A 174 8.26 8.41 -11.41
N ILE A 175 9.10 7.66 -10.67
CA ILE A 175 9.72 8.06 -9.41
C ILE A 175 11.23 8.20 -9.59
N CYS A 176 11.81 9.23 -8.97
CA CYS A 176 13.25 9.49 -8.99
C CYS A 176 13.96 8.94 -7.74
N LYS A 177 15.25 8.62 -7.87
CA LYS A 177 16.11 8.26 -6.72
C LYS A 177 16.15 9.40 -5.70
N GLY A 178 16.12 9.07 -4.41
CA GLY A 178 16.08 10.05 -3.32
C GLY A 178 14.74 10.78 -3.14
N GLN A 179 13.75 10.52 -4.00
CA GLN A 179 12.42 11.10 -3.88
C GLN A 179 11.67 10.44 -2.72
N GLU A 180 10.90 11.26 -2.00
CA GLU A 180 9.94 10.78 -1.02
C GLU A 180 8.61 10.45 -1.72
N ILE A 181 8.08 9.27 -1.43
CA ILE A 181 6.81 8.79 -1.95
C ILE A 181 5.90 8.33 -0.83
N PHE A 182 4.61 8.37 -1.09
CA PHE A 182 3.56 7.96 -0.17
C PHE A 182 2.71 6.88 -0.82
N LEU A 183 2.58 5.75 -0.13
CA LEU A 183 1.79 4.61 -0.55
C LEU A 183 0.54 4.49 0.31
N LYS A 184 -0.61 4.48 -0.36
CA LYS A 184 -1.90 4.10 0.24
C LYS A 184 -2.27 2.72 -0.27
N ILE A 185 -2.63 1.81 0.63
CA ILE A 185 -3.10 0.47 0.29
C ILE A 185 -4.57 0.36 0.65
N CYS A 186 -5.37 -0.17 -0.26
CA CYS A 186 -6.78 -0.49 -0.04
C CYS A 186 -7.04 -1.93 -0.46
N LEU A 187 -7.81 -2.67 0.33
CA LEU A 187 -8.50 -3.87 -0.12
C LEU A 187 -9.92 -3.48 -0.50
N GLU A 188 -10.35 -3.90 -1.69
CA GLU A 188 -11.65 -3.58 -2.26
C GLU A 188 -12.36 -4.89 -2.68
N GLU A 189 -13.67 -4.97 -2.49
CA GLU A 189 -14.53 -6.07 -2.95
C GLU A 189 -15.77 -5.46 -3.60
N GLU A 190 -16.06 -5.85 -4.84
CA GLU A 190 -17.15 -5.28 -5.65
C GLU A 190 -17.16 -3.72 -5.70
N GLY A 191 -15.97 -3.11 -5.71
CA GLY A 191 -15.80 -1.65 -5.72
C GLY A 191 -16.02 -0.97 -4.36
N LYS A 192 -16.26 -1.73 -3.29
CA LYS A 192 -16.33 -1.20 -1.92
C LYS A 192 -15.01 -1.44 -1.20
N VAL A 193 -14.52 -0.42 -0.51
CA VAL A 193 -13.31 -0.55 0.32
C VAL A 193 -13.63 -1.39 1.56
N LEU A 194 -13.03 -2.58 1.64
CA LEU A 194 -13.08 -3.46 2.81
C LEU A 194 -12.12 -2.98 3.90
N GLU A 195 -10.90 -2.62 3.51
CA GLU A 195 -9.83 -2.24 4.44
C GLU A 195 -8.92 -1.17 3.82
N ARG A 196 -8.39 -0.28 4.67
CA ARG A 196 -7.33 0.68 4.30
C ARG A 196 -6.13 0.47 5.19
N CYS A 197 -4.96 0.36 4.56
CA CYS A 197 -3.68 0.17 5.22
C CYS A 197 -2.66 1.23 4.77
N PRO A 198 -2.10 2.02 5.69
CA PRO A 198 -2.53 2.17 7.08
C PRO A 198 -3.95 2.76 7.16
N HIS A 199 -4.61 2.60 8.32
CA HIS A 199 -5.97 3.11 8.52
C HIS A 199 -6.04 4.65 8.40
N TYR A 200 -4.97 5.33 8.83
CA TYR A 200 -4.78 6.77 8.66
C TYR A 200 -3.44 7.05 7.98
N GLY A 201 -3.43 8.07 7.11
CA GLY A 201 -2.21 8.52 6.43
C GLY A 201 -1.80 7.61 5.27
N ALA A 202 -0.49 7.44 5.11
CA ALA A 202 0.13 6.63 4.08
C ALA A 202 1.47 6.07 4.60
N ILE A 203 1.94 4.99 3.97
CA ILE A 203 3.32 4.51 4.15
C ILE A 203 4.26 5.45 3.41
N ARG A 204 5.18 6.06 4.14
CA ARG A 204 6.20 6.93 3.58
C ARG A 204 7.44 6.11 3.24
N ILE A 205 7.96 6.28 2.02
CA ILE A 205 9.20 5.62 1.57
C ILE A 205 10.11 6.66 0.95
N ILE A 206 11.40 6.61 1.31
CA ILE A 206 12.45 7.38 0.63
C ILE A 206 13.11 6.44 -0.37
N VAL A 207 13.02 6.76 -1.65
CA VAL A 207 13.58 5.95 -2.74
C VAL A 207 15.10 5.93 -2.60
N PRO A 208 15.77 4.77 -2.65
CA PRO A 208 17.20 4.69 -2.47
C PRO A 208 17.94 5.51 -3.52
N SER A 209 18.91 6.30 -3.08
CA SER A 209 19.96 6.84 -3.95
C SER A 209 21.18 5.92 -3.93
N GLU A 210 22.12 6.16 -4.83
CA GLU A 210 23.40 5.41 -4.87
C GLU A 210 24.17 5.53 -3.54
N ASP A 211 23.96 6.62 -2.78
CA ASP A 211 24.53 6.84 -1.45
C ASP A 211 23.85 6.01 -0.34
N TYR A 212 22.73 5.34 -0.62
CA TYR A 212 22.00 4.57 0.39
C TYR A 212 22.89 3.47 0.99
N ALA A 213 23.59 2.71 0.14
CA ALA A 213 24.55 1.70 0.59
C ALA A 213 25.72 2.29 1.40
N LEU A 214 26.14 3.53 1.09
CA LEU A 214 27.24 4.21 1.78
C LEU A 214 26.85 4.73 3.17
N ARG A 215 25.57 5.05 3.40
CA ARG A 215 25.08 5.59 4.68
C ARG A 215 24.82 4.52 5.74
N HIS A 216 24.64 3.26 5.34
CA HIS A 216 24.36 2.14 6.24
C HIS A 216 25.60 1.28 6.57
N TRP A 217 26.81 1.68 6.13
CA TRP A 217 28.09 1.01 6.43
C TRP A 217 28.87 1.60 7.62
N ILE A 218 28.32 2.57 8.35
CA ILE A 218 28.94 3.10 9.57
C ILE A 218 28.10 2.65 10.77
N VAL A 219 28.30 1.40 11.20
CA VAL A 219 28.06 0.96 12.59
C VAL A 219 29.19 0.03 12.99
#